data_AF-A0AAN7BUU0-F1
#
_entry.id   AF-A0AAN7BUU0-F1
#
_cell.length_a   1.000
_cell.length_b   1.000
_cell.length_c   1.000
_cell.angle_alpha   90.00
_cell.angle_beta   90.00
_cell.angle_gamma   90.00
#
_symmetry.space_group_name_H-M   'P 1'
#
loop_
_entity.id
_entity.type
_entity.pdbx_description
1 polymer ?
#
loop_
_entity_poly.entity_id
_entity_poly.type
_entity_poly.pdbx_seq_one_letter_code
_entity_poly.pdbx_strand_id
1 'polypeptide(L)'
;MNTFKTALFRALPRQQVRLYSSQPQRPKSATGEFYKAWTRPVAKTALLAVFTYQVIYWGWTKLEYDEIKETKEAEITRLEALVKHEQQKQQQQAKK
;
A
#
# COMPACT_ATOMS: atom_id res chain seq x y z
N MET A 1 -60.63 53.30 -1.54
CA MET A 1 -59.86 53.05 -2.78
C MET A 1 -58.68 52.16 -2.41
N ASN A 2 -58.58 51.04 -3.10
CA ASN A 2 -57.79 49.86 -2.75
C ASN A 2 -56.30 50.09 -2.96
N THR A 3 -55.43 49.43 -2.19
CA THR A 3 -54.50 48.41 -2.73
C THR A 3 -53.61 47.82 -1.63
N PHE A 4 -53.93 46.58 -1.25
CA PHE A 4 -53.03 45.69 -0.53
C PHE A 4 -51.86 45.30 -1.46
N LYS A 5 -50.62 45.55 -1.05
CA LYS A 5 -49.44 44.93 -1.65
C LYS A 5 -48.86 43.92 -0.68
N THR A 6 -49.35 42.70 -0.83
CA THR A 6 -48.77 41.45 -0.34
C THR A 6 -47.34 41.32 -0.85
N ALA A 7 -46.35 41.50 0.02
CA ALA A 7 -44.97 41.12 -0.27
C ALA A 7 -44.73 39.74 0.34
N LEU A 8 -44.85 38.71 -0.50
CA LEU A 8 -44.34 37.37 -0.25
C LEU A 8 -42.81 37.45 -0.09
N PHE A 9 -42.33 37.53 1.16
CA PHE A 9 -40.92 37.32 1.44
C PHE A 9 -40.62 35.82 1.31
N ARG A 10 -40.28 35.44 0.08
CA ARG A 10 -39.66 34.16 -0.27
C ARG A 10 -38.41 33.99 0.61
N ALA A 11 -38.43 32.99 1.49
CA ALA A 11 -37.26 32.57 2.24
C ALA A 11 -36.11 32.28 1.27
N LEU A 12 -35.03 33.05 1.36
CA LEU A 12 -33.79 32.79 0.64
C LEU A 12 -33.15 31.52 1.22
N PRO A 13 -32.60 30.61 0.40
CA PRO A 13 -31.84 29.49 0.93
C PRO A 13 -30.65 30.03 1.73
N ARG A 14 -30.61 29.70 3.02
CA ARG A 14 -29.51 30.01 3.92
C ARG A 14 -28.25 29.30 3.41
N GLN A 15 -27.48 30.00 2.59
CA GLN A 15 -26.19 29.54 2.10
C GLN A 15 -25.27 29.39 3.32
N GLN A 16 -25.04 28.14 3.73
CA GLN A 16 -24.05 27.82 4.75
C GLN A 16 -22.68 28.21 4.19
N VAL A 17 -22.21 29.40 4.55
CA VAL A 17 -20.83 29.82 4.34
C VAL A 17 -19.98 28.83 5.13
N ARG A 18 -19.26 27.94 4.44
CA ARG A 18 -18.21 27.15 5.07
C ARG A 18 -17.17 28.12 5.58
N LEU A 19 -17.26 28.45 6.87
CA LEU A 19 -16.21 29.12 7.62
C LEU A 19 -14.99 28.21 7.55
N TYR A 20 -14.05 28.55 6.67
CA TYR A 20 -12.73 27.96 6.69
C TYR A 20 -12.17 28.19 8.09
N SER A 21 -11.82 27.10 8.79
CA SER A 21 -11.10 27.17 10.04
C SER A 21 -9.78 27.89 9.77
N SER A 22 -9.72 29.18 10.10
CA SER A 22 -8.49 29.95 10.14
C SER A 22 -7.72 29.49 11.36
N GLN A 23 -7.06 28.34 11.25
CA GLN A 23 -6.01 27.98 12.18
C GLN A 23 -5.00 29.14 12.16
N PRO A 24 -4.66 29.78 13.29
CA PRO A 24 -3.72 30.88 13.30
C PRO A 24 -2.42 30.36 12.68
N GLN A 25 -2.09 30.91 11.51
CA GLN A 25 -0.89 30.54 10.77
C GLN A 25 0.29 30.95 11.63
N ARG A 26 0.87 29.99 12.37
CA ARG A 26 2.16 30.20 13.02
C ARG A 26 3.12 30.73 11.94
N PRO A 27 3.91 31.78 12.22
CA PRO A 27 4.83 32.31 11.23
C PRO A 27 5.71 31.17 10.75
N LYS A 28 5.58 30.82 9.48
CA LYS A 28 6.37 29.73 8.89
C LYS A 28 7.81 30.20 8.91
N SER A 29 8.69 29.45 9.56
CA SER A 29 10.12 29.79 9.55
C SER A 29 10.61 29.80 8.09
N ALA A 30 11.42 30.80 7.73
CA ALA A 30 11.99 30.91 6.37
C ALA A 30 12.71 29.61 5.96
N THR A 31 13.37 28.96 6.91
CA THR A 31 13.99 27.64 6.75
C THR A 31 12.97 26.54 6.45
N GLY A 32 11.80 26.54 7.11
CA GLY A 32 10.75 25.55 6.88
C GLY A 32 10.08 25.67 5.50
N GLU A 33 9.97 26.89 4.97
CA GLU A 33 9.51 27.13 3.58
C GLU A 33 10.53 26.63 2.55
N PHE A 34 11.84 26.81 2.79
CA PHE A 34 12.90 26.29 1.92
C PHE A 34 12.87 24.76 1.79
N TYR A 35 12.84 24.03 2.91
CA TYR A 35 12.75 22.56 2.87
C TYR A 35 11.43 22.06 2.25
N LYS A 36 10.35 22.84 2.41
CA LYS A 36 9.07 22.52 1.79
C LYS A 36 9.05 22.76 0.28
N ALA A 37 9.71 23.79 -0.21
CA ALA A 37 9.74 24.14 -1.63
C ALA A 37 10.71 23.27 -2.42
N TRP A 38 11.92 23.05 -1.90
CA TRP A 38 13.02 22.45 -2.67
C TRP A 38 13.28 20.99 -2.30
N THR A 39 13.26 20.68 -1.00
CA THR A 39 13.68 19.35 -0.52
C THR A 39 12.56 18.33 -0.58
N ARG A 40 11.30 18.72 -0.34
CA ARG A 40 10.15 17.80 -0.43
C ARG A 40 9.98 17.16 -1.82
N PRO A 41 10.02 17.91 -2.95
CA PRO A 41 9.92 17.30 -4.27
C PRO A 41 11.09 16.35 -4.57
N VAL A 42 12.32 16.77 -4.25
CA VAL A 42 13.54 15.96 -4.48
C VAL A 42 13.54 14.70 -3.64
N ALA A 43 13.15 14.79 -2.37
CA ALA A 43 13.04 13.62 -1.51
C ALA A 43 11.97 12.64 -2.04
N LYS A 44 10.84 13.15 -2.54
CA LYS A 44 9.80 12.29 -3.14
C LYS A 44 10.32 11.53 -4.36
N THR A 45 11.02 12.20 -5.26
CA THR A 45 11.55 11.55 -6.47
C THR A 45 12.67 10.58 -6.13
N ALA A 46 13.58 10.94 -5.21
CA ALA A 46 14.65 10.06 -4.76
C ALA A 46 14.10 8.80 -4.09
N LEU A 47 13.13 8.93 -3.18
CA LEU A 47 12.49 7.78 -2.53
C LEU A 47 11.73 6.90 -3.53
N LEU A 48 11.02 7.51 -4.49
CA LEU A 48 10.33 6.76 -5.53
C LEU A 48 11.33 6.04 -6.45
N ALA A 49 12.44 6.68 -6.80
CA ALA A 49 13.48 6.07 -7.63
C ALA A 49 14.09 4.85 -6.94
N VAL A 50 14.44 4.98 -5.66
CA VAL A 50 14.94 3.85 -4.86
C VAL A 50 13.86 2.76 -4.79
N PHE A 51 12.62 3.11 -4.46
CA PHE A 51 11.52 2.15 -4.39
C PHE A 51 11.31 1.38 -5.70
N THR A 52 11.30 2.08 -6.84
CA THR A 52 11.17 1.45 -8.17
C THR A 52 12.33 0.49 -8.44
N TYR A 53 13.57 0.88 -8.11
CA TYR A 53 14.73 0.00 -8.22
C TYR A 53 14.57 -1.25 -7.34
N GLN A 54 14.13 -1.09 -6.10
CA GLN A 54 13.88 -2.21 -5.18
C GLN A 54 12.82 -3.17 -5.73
N VAL A 55 11.71 -2.65 -6.28
CA VAL A 55 10.64 -3.48 -6.85
C VAL A 55 11.10 -4.22 -8.09
N ILE A 56 11.87 -3.59 -8.98
CA ILE A 56 12.41 -4.25 -10.18
C ILE A 56 13.39 -5.35 -9.78
N TYR A 57 14.33 -5.05 -8.88
CA TYR A 57 15.31 -6.02 -8.40
C TYR A 57 14.61 -7.19 -7.69
N TRP A 58 13.67 -6.90 -6.80
CA TRP A 58 12.89 -7.94 -6.13
C TRP A 58 12.06 -8.76 -7.12
N GLY A 59 11.44 -8.13 -8.11
CA GLY A 59 10.70 -8.80 -9.17
C GLY A 59 11.58 -9.74 -9.99
N TRP A 60 12.80 -9.31 -10.31
CA TRP A 60 13.79 -10.15 -10.99
C TRP A 60 14.15 -11.39 -10.15
N THR A 61 14.52 -11.20 -8.89
CA THR A 61 14.87 -12.31 -7.99
C THR A 61 13.69 -13.25 -7.72
N LYS A 62 12.45 -12.72 -7.72
CA LYS A 62 11.23 -13.52 -7.50
C LYS A 62 10.91 -14.42 -8.69
N LEU A 63 11.09 -13.94 -9.93
CA LEU A 63 10.92 -14.78 -11.12
C LEU A 63 11.87 -15.97 -11.12
N GLU A 64 13.14 -15.77 -10.75
CA GLU A 64 14.11 -16.86 -10.62
C GLU A 64 13.73 -17.85 -9.50
N TYR A 65 13.15 -17.34 -8.41
CA TYR A 65 12.76 -18.18 -7.28
C TYR A 65 11.52 -19.05 -7.55
N ASP A 66 10.57 -18.57 -8.34
CA ASP A 66 9.33 -19.28 -8.62
C ASP A 66 9.59 -20.60 -9.38
N GLU A 67 10.55 -20.65 -10.32
CA GLU A 67 10.96 -21.90 -10.99
C GLU A 67 11.69 -22.89 -10.06
N ILE A 68 12.50 -22.36 -9.14
CA ILE A 68 13.29 -23.18 -8.22
C ILE A 68 12.38 -23.81 -7.16
N LYS A 69 11.35 -23.09 -6.71
CA LYS A 69 10.47 -23.56 -5.64
C LYS A 69 9.63 -24.77 -6.07
N GLU A 70 9.07 -24.74 -7.28
CA GLU A 70 8.29 -25.88 -7.81
C GLU A 70 9.16 -27.14 -7.92
N THR A 71 10.37 -26.99 -8.44
CA THR A 71 11.32 -28.11 -8.57
C THR A 71 11.72 -28.69 -7.21
N LYS A 72 12.00 -27.82 -6.23
CA LYS A 72 12.39 -28.22 -4.87
C LYS A 72 11.25 -28.90 -4.11
N GLU A 73 10.01 -28.41 -4.25
CA GLU A 73 8.83 -29.03 -3.63
C GLU A 73 8.54 -30.42 -4.21
N ALA A 74 8.70 -30.59 -5.53
CA ALA A 74 8.58 -31.89 -6.18
C ALA A 74 9.67 -32.88 -5.71
N GLU A 75 10.91 -32.40 -5.57
CA GLU A 75 12.04 -33.21 -5.09
C GLU A 75 11.84 -33.66 -3.63
N ILE A 76 11.38 -32.76 -2.76
CA ILE A 76 11.05 -33.07 -1.36
C ILE A 76 9.94 -34.13 -1.28
N THR A 77 8.87 -33.94 -2.05
CA THR A 77 7.73 -34.88 -2.06
C THR A 77 8.17 -36.28 -2.50
N ARG A 78 9.04 -36.37 -3.51
CA ARG A 78 9.62 -37.63 -3.96
C ARG A 78 10.48 -38.29 -2.87
N LEU A 79 11.34 -37.52 -2.21
CA LEU A 79 12.22 -38.03 -1.16
C LEU A 79 11.41 -38.53 0.04
N GLU A 80 10.38 -37.80 0.48
CA GLU A 80 9.48 -38.24 1.54
C GLU A 80 8.75 -39.55 1.21
N ALA A 81 8.33 -39.72 -0.04
CA ALA A 81 7.68 -40.96 -0.48
C ALA A 81 8.64 -42.16 -0.44
N LEU A 82 9.90 -41.96 -0.85
CA LEU A 82 10.93 -43.00 -0.78
C LEU A 82 11.25 -43.39 0.66
N VAL A 83 11.45 -42.41 1.55
CA VAL A 83 11.71 -42.66 2.97
C VAL A 83 10.56 -43.43 3.61
N LYS A 84 9.31 -43.04 3.35
CA LYS A 84 8.12 -43.77 3.86
C LYS A 84 8.07 -45.21 3.36
N HIS A 85 8.36 -45.44 2.09
CA HIS A 85 8.37 -46.78 1.50
C HIS A 85 9.46 -47.66 2.12
N GLU A 86 10.65 -47.12 2.34
CA GLU A 86 11.75 -47.85 2.98
C GLU A 86 11.47 -48.17 4.46
N GLN A 87 10.91 -47.22 5.21
CA GLN A 87 10.49 -47.44 6.59
C GLN A 87 9.41 -48.53 6.70
N GLN A 88 8.44 -48.56 5.78
CA GLN A 88 7.42 -49.60 5.73
C GLN A 88 8.02 -50.98 5.43
N LYS A 89 8.98 -51.06 4.50
CA LYS A 89 9.73 -52.30 4.21
C LYS A 89 10.51 -52.80 5.42
N GLN A 90 11.22 -51.93 6.13
CA GLN A 90 11.95 -52.30 7.34
C GLN A 90 11.00 -52.79 8.44
N GLN A 91 9.85 -52.15 8.62
CA GLN A 91 8.83 -52.61 9.57
C GLN A 91 8.21 -53.97 9.20
N GLN A 92 8.07 -54.28 7.91
CA GLN A 92 7.58 -55.58 7.45
C GLN A 92 8.64 -56.68 7.61
N GLN A 93 9.92 -56.35 7.42
CA GLN A 93 11.02 -57.28 7.68
C GLN A 93 11.22 -57.55 9.17
N ALA A 94 11.02 -56.55 10.03
CA ALA A 94 11.10 -56.72 11.49
C ALA A 94 9.89 -57.46 12.10
N LYS A 95 8.79 -57.61 11.34
CA LYS A 95 7.58 -58.33 11.77
C LYS A 95 7.47 -59.75 11.19
N LYS A 96 8.42 -60.17 10.36
CA LYS A 96 8.59 -61.55 9.90
C LYS A 96 9.60 -62.26 10.78
#